data_AF-A0A352Z996-F1
#
_entry.id   AF-A0A352Z996-F1
#
_cell.length_a   1.000
_cell.length_b   1.000
_cell.length_c   1.000
_cell.angle_alpha   90.00
_cell.angle_beta   90.00
_cell.angle_gamma   90.00
#
_symmetry.space_group_name_H-M   'P 1'
#
loop_
_entity.id
_entity.type
_entity.pdbx_description
1 polymer ?
#
loop_
_entity_poly.entity_id
_entity_poly.type
_entity_poly.pdbx_seq_one_letter_code
_entity_poly.pdbx_strand_id
1 'polypeptide(L)'
;DAQSIYSFRGANFQNILEFPDRYREAAIFKLETNYRSTPEILALANNSISKNKYQFTKILKSIKNNGLIPVVAPAKDVIQQAEFVAQRVLELQEHGIPLNHIAVLYRAHYHSMELQMELTRRNIPFEIRSGLRFFEQAHIKDVVSFLRVMVNP
;
A
#
# COMPACT_ATOMS: atom_id res chain seq x y z
N ASP A 1 -13.92 6.22 -6.11
CA ASP A 1 -14.48 4.85 -6.07
C ASP A 1 -13.37 3.80 -5.98
N ALA A 2 -12.52 3.62 -6.99
CA ALA A 2 -11.54 2.53 -7.11
C ALA A 2 -10.42 2.50 -6.04
N GLN A 3 -10.24 3.58 -5.28
CA GLN A 3 -9.24 3.70 -4.21
C GLN A 3 -9.87 3.89 -2.82
N SER A 4 -11.19 3.65 -2.69
CA SER A 4 -11.86 3.70 -1.38
C SER A 4 -11.60 2.42 -0.59
N ILE A 5 -10.59 2.44 0.29
CA ILE A 5 -10.15 1.26 1.06
C ILE A 5 -10.51 1.29 2.55
N TYR A 6 -11.28 2.29 3.00
CA TYR A 6 -11.60 2.54 4.42
C TYR A 6 -13.07 2.25 4.81
N SER A 7 -13.77 1.39 4.06
CA SER A 7 -15.18 1.06 4.37
C SER A 7 -15.37 0.48 5.77
N PHE A 8 -14.40 -0.30 6.26
CA PHE A 8 -14.38 -0.83 7.64
C PHE A 8 -14.30 0.26 8.73
N ARG A 9 -14.00 1.52 8.36
CA ARG A 9 -14.03 2.70 9.25
C ARG A 9 -15.20 3.65 8.93
N GLY A 10 -16.20 3.17 8.20
CA GLY A 10 -17.40 3.96 7.87
C GLY A 10 -17.29 4.80 6.60
N ALA A 11 -16.21 4.67 5.80
CA ALA A 11 -16.16 5.35 4.52
C ALA A 11 -17.17 4.74 3.53
N ASN A 12 -18.07 5.56 2.99
CA ASN A 12 -19.05 5.13 1.99
C ASN A 12 -18.61 5.57 0.58
N PHE A 13 -18.26 4.60 -0.28
CA PHE A 13 -17.86 4.88 -1.66
C PHE A 13 -19.03 5.37 -2.52
N GLN A 14 -20.28 5.12 -2.09
CA GLN A 14 -21.48 5.57 -2.78
C GLN A 14 -21.55 7.10 -2.88
N ASN A 15 -20.99 7.81 -1.90
CA ASN A 15 -20.95 9.27 -1.86
C ASN A 15 -20.36 9.91 -3.14
N ILE A 16 -19.37 9.27 -3.76
CA ILE A 16 -18.80 9.76 -5.02
C ILE A 16 -19.54 9.23 -6.25
N LEU A 17 -20.09 8.01 -6.19
CA LEU A 17 -20.84 7.43 -7.31
C LEU A 17 -22.16 8.15 -7.57
N GLU A 18 -22.86 8.55 -6.51
CA GLU A 18 -24.14 9.27 -6.56
C GLU A 18 -23.97 10.78 -6.73
N PHE A 19 -22.73 11.28 -6.80
CA PHE A 19 -22.46 12.71 -6.91
C PHE A 19 -23.15 13.36 -8.12
N PRO A 20 -23.12 12.75 -9.34
CA PRO A 20 -23.83 13.29 -10.50
C PRO A 20 -25.35 13.32 -10.33
N ASP A 21 -25.93 12.34 -9.62
CA ASP A 21 -27.37 12.28 -9.39
C ASP A 21 -27.82 13.35 -8.39
N ARG A 22 -26.99 13.62 -7.38
CA ARG A 22 -27.22 14.65 -6.35
C ARG A 22 -27.03 16.06 -6.89
N TYR A 23 -26.07 16.26 -7.80
CA TYR A 23 -25.74 17.55 -8.37
C TYR A 23 -25.76 17.47 -9.90
N ARG A 24 -26.96 17.57 -10.48
CA ARG A 24 -27.17 17.38 -11.94
C ARG A 24 -26.43 18.38 -12.82
N GLU A 25 -26.12 19.56 -12.29
CA GLU A 25 -25.34 20.60 -12.99
C GLU A 25 -23.82 20.38 -12.91
N ALA A 26 -23.35 19.36 -12.18
CA ALA A 26 -21.92 19.12 -12.01
C ALA A 26 -21.28 18.53 -13.27
N ALA A 27 -20.20 19.15 -13.73
CA ALA A 27 -19.37 18.60 -14.79
C ALA A 27 -18.48 17.46 -14.26
N ILE A 28 -18.37 16.38 -15.04
CA ILE A 28 -17.53 15.22 -14.71
C ILE A 28 -16.27 15.24 -15.57
N PHE A 29 -15.11 15.33 -14.92
CA PHE A 29 -13.81 15.24 -15.59
C PHE A 29 -13.07 13.98 -15.15
N LYS A 30 -12.77 13.09 -16.10
CA LYS A 30 -12.00 11.87 -15.84
C LYS A 30 -10.52 12.12 -16.16
N LEU A 31 -9.68 12.00 -15.15
CA LEU A 31 -8.22 12.01 -15.33
C LEU A 31 -7.74 10.60 -15.65
N GLU A 32 -7.30 10.41 -16.89
CA GLU A 32 -6.88 9.10 -17.43
C GLU A 32 -5.36 9.00 -17.65
N THR A 33 -4.67 10.14 -17.74
CA THR A 33 -3.21 10.17 -17.92
C THR A 33 -2.50 9.87 -16.60
N ASN A 34 -1.65 8.85 -16.61
CA ASN A 34 -0.84 8.43 -15.46
C ASN A 34 0.64 8.76 -15.70
N TYR A 35 1.21 9.52 -14.78
CA TYR A 35 2.58 10.01 -14.83
C TYR A 35 3.54 9.18 -13.96
N ARG A 36 3.03 8.16 -13.24
CA ARG A 36 3.78 7.42 -12.21
C ARG A 36 4.27 6.06 -12.69
N SER A 37 3.41 5.28 -13.33
CA SER A 37 3.61 3.86 -13.58
C SER A 37 3.83 3.57 -15.07
N THR A 38 4.56 2.51 -15.39
CA THR A 38 4.77 2.07 -16.77
C THR A 38 3.50 1.47 -17.38
N PRO A 39 3.42 1.32 -18.72
CA PRO A 39 2.29 0.68 -19.37
C PRO A 39 1.95 -0.71 -18.83
N GLU A 40 2.94 -1.54 -18.49
CA GLU A 40 2.76 -2.93 -18.03
C GLU A 40 2.11 -2.99 -16.64
N ILE A 41 2.54 -2.11 -15.72
CA ILE A 41 1.93 -1.97 -14.39
C ILE A 41 0.48 -1.48 -14.53
N LEU A 42 0.21 -0.51 -15.41
CA LEU A 42 -1.15 -0.02 -15.64
C LEU A 42 -2.04 -1.05 -16.32
N ALA A 43 -1.49 -1.87 -17.22
CA ALA A 43 -2.24 -2.95 -17.84
C ALA A 43 -2.77 -3.93 -16.78
N LEU A 44 -1.91 -4.33 -15.83
CA LEU A 44 -2.34 -5.16 -14.70
C LEU A 44 -3.42 -4.48 -13.86
N ALA A 45 -3.22 -3.20 -13.49
CA ALA A 45 -4.17 -2.45 -12.68
C ALA A 45 -5.54 -2.27 -13.37
N ASN A 46 -5.54 -1.89 -14.65
CA ASN A 46 -6.77 -1.72 -15.45
C ASN A 46 -7.52 -3.05 -15.61
N ASN A 47 -6.81 -4.16 -15.83
CA ASN A 47 -7.42 -5.49 -15.94
C ASN A 47 -8.03 -5.97 -14.61
N SER A 48 -7.39 -5.66 -13.48
CA SER A 48 -7.90 -6.00 -12.16
C SER A 48 -9.18 -5.19 -11.84
N ILE A 49 -9.13 -3.86 -12.01
CA ILE A 49 -10.25 -2.99 -11.63
C ILE A 49 -11.47 -3.16 -12.54
N SER A 50 -11.31 -3.59 -13.78
CA SER A 50 -12.43 -3.81 -14.72
C SER A 50 -13.43 -4.88 -14.23
N LYS A 51 -13.05 -5.70 -13.25
CA LYS A 51 -13.92 -6.71 -12.62
C LYS A 51 -14.87 -6.13 -11.56
N ASN A 52 -14.68 -4.88 -11.13
CA ASN A 52 -15.60 -4.24 -10.19
C ASN A 52 -16.94 -3.91 -10.86
N LYS A 53 -18.04 -4.21 -10.17
CA LYS A 53 -19.40 -3.96 -10.68
C LYS A 53 -19.83 -2.49 -10.59
N TYR A 54 -19.45 -1.81 -9.51
CA TYR A 54 -19.87 -0.43 -9.22
C TYR A 54 -18.65 0.49 -9.27
N GLN A 55 -18.49 1.21 -10.37
CA GLN A 55 -17.35 2.10 -10.59
C GLN A 55 -17.64 3.15 -11.66
N PHE A 56 -16.86 4.22 -11.65
CA PHE A 56 -16.71 5.07 -12.83
C PHE A 56 -15.68 4.44 -13.76
N THR A 57 -16.16 3.81 -14.84
CA THR A 57 -15.28 3.22 -15.85
C THR A 57 -14.36 4.28 -16.45
N LYS A 58 -13.05 4.00 -16.42
CA LYS A 58 -11.98 4.76 -17.04
C LYS A 58 -10.80 3.85 -17.30
N ILE A 59 -9.98 4.18 -18.29
CA ILE A 59 -8.78 3.41 -18.63
C ILE A 59 -7.57 4.30 -18.43
N LEU A 60 -6.68 3.93 -17.50
CA LEU A 60 -5.47 4.71 -17.26
C LEU A 60 -4.44 4.46 -18.36
N LYS A 61 -3.87 5.52 -18.92
CA LYS A 61 -2.81 5.49 -19.95
C LYS A 61 -1.51 6.05 -19.38
N SER A 62 -0.41 5.32 -19.56
CA SER A 62 0.90 5.80 -19.14
C SER A 62 1.50 6.75 -20.17
N ILE A 63 2.26 7.74 -19.69
CA ILE A 63 3.16 8.55 -20.53
C ILE A 63 4.64 8.13 -20.37
N LYS A 64 4.92 7.11 -19.56
CA LYS A 64 6.27 6.57 -19.39
C LYS A 64 6.59 5.58 -20.50
N ASN A 65 7.89 5.37 -20.70
CA ASN A 65 8.38 4.29 -21.54
C ASN A 65 8.02 2.92 -20.95
N ASN A 66 8.07 1.90 -21.81
CA ASN A 66 7.89 0.51 -21.43
C ASN A 66 8.88 0.11 -20.33
N GLY A 67 8.44 -0.80 -19.47
CA GLY A 67 9.21 -1.30 -18.34
C GLY A 67 9.08 -2.80 -18.16
N LEU A 68 9.44 -3.25 -16.96
CA LEU A 68 9.35 -4.67 -16.60
C LEU A 68 7.89 -5.07 -16.38
N ILE A 69 7.55 -6.27 -16.85
CA ILE A 69 6.25 -6.88 -16.60
C ILE A 69 6.17 -7.29 -15.13
N PRO A 70 5.05 -7.02 -14.43
CA PRO A 70 4.84 -7.53 -13.08
C PRO A 70 4.94 -9.06 -13.01
N VAL A 71 5.71 -9.58 -12.05
CA VAL A 71 5.96 -11.02 -11.88
C VAL A 71 5.25 -11.55 -10.65
N VAL A 72 4.71 -12.77 -10.78
CA VAL A 72 4.21 -13.57 -9.66
C VAL A 72 5.23 -14.66 -9.38
N ALA A 73 5.78 -14.70 -8.17
CA ALA A 73 6.71 -15.72 -7.72
C ALA A 73 6.02 -16.62 -6.69
N PRO A 74 5.78 -17.91 -6.99
CA PRO A 74 5.25 -18.84 -6.00
C PRO A 74 6.32 -19.16 -4.95
N ALA A 75 5.90 -19.25 -3.68
CA ALA A 75 6.72 -19.68 -2.57
C ALA A 75 6.01 -20.83 -1.84
N LYS A 76 6.79 -21.80 -1.36
CA LYS A 76 6.32 -22.97 -0.62
C LYS A 76 5.72 -22.57 0.73
N ASP A 77 6.35 -21.63 1.40
CA ASP A 77 5.97 -21.15 2.73
C ASP A 77 6.42 -19.69 2.94
N VAL A 78 6.10 -19.14 4.10
CA VAL A 78 6.41 -17.75 4.47
C VAL A 78 7.91 -17.50 4.64
N ILE A 79 8.70 -18.54 4.96
CA ILE A 79 10.15 -18.42 5.11
C ILE A 79 10.78 -18.26 3.73
N GLN A 80 10.45 -19.14 2.79
CA GLN A 80 10.92 -19.03 1.41
C GLN A 80 10.45 -17.72 0.76
N GLN A 81 9.25 -17.24 1.07
CA GLN A 81 8.78 -15.93 0.62
C GLN A 81 9.68 -14.80 1.13
N ALA A 82 10.02 -14.79 2.41
CA ALA A 82 10.91 -13.79 3.01
C ALA A 82 12.32 -13.84 2.39
N GLU A 83 12.87 -15.04 2.22
CA GLU A 83 14.17 -15.25 1.56
C GLU A 83 14.18 -14.72 0.13
N PHE A 84 13.12 -15.01 -0.64
CA PHE A 84 12.97 -14.53 -2.01
C PHE A 84 12.92 -12.99 -2.07
N VAL A 85 12.14 -12.36 -1.20
CA VAL A 85 12.04 -10.90 -1.16
C VAL A 85 13.38 -10.27 -0.77
N ALA A 86 14.05 -10.78 0.28
CA ALA A 86 15.34 -10.27 0.72
C ALA A 86 16.42 -10.45 -0.36
N GLN A 87 16.42 -11.59 -1.06
CA GLN A 87 17.28 -11.84 -2.20
C GLN A 87 17.04 -10.81 -3.31
N ARG A 88 15.78 -10.55 -3.66
CA ARG A 88 15.45 -9.59 -4.71
C ARG A 88 15.83 -8.15 -4.35
N VAL A 89 15.73 -7.78 -3.07
CA VAL A 89 16.19 -6.47 -2.58
C VAL A 89 17.69 -6.31 -2.80
N LEU A 90 18.49 -7.31 -2.45
CA LEU A 90 19.94 -7.30 -2.65
C LEU A 90 20.32 -7.22 -4.13
N GLU A 91 19.67 -8.03 -4.99
CA GLU A 91 19.89 -7.97 -6.43
C GLU A 91 19.60 -6.57 -6.99
N LEU A 92 18.49 -5.94 -6.59
CA LEU A 92 18.18 -4.58 -7.03
C LEU A 92 19.20 -3.57 -6.54
N GLN A 93 19.69 -3.73 -5.31
CA GLN A 93 20.75 -2.89 -4.75
C GLN A 93 22.07 -3.04 -5.51
N GLU A 94 22.45 -4.26 -5.89
CA GLU A 94 23.63 -4.54 -6.73
C GLU A 94 23.52 -3.89 -8.11
N HIS A 95 22.30 -3.80 -8.66
CA HIS A 95 22.01 -3.05 -9.89
C HIS A 95 21.91 -1.52 -9.67
N GLY A 96 22.28 -1.02 -8.49
CA GLY A 96 22.34 0.40 -8.17
C GLY A 96 21.02 1.04 -7.75
N ILE A 97 19.97 0.26 -7.46
CA ILE A 97 18.71 0.81 -6.94
C ILE A 97 18.86 1.10 -5.44
N PRO A 98 18.68 2.36 -5.00
CA PRO A 98 18.72 2.70 -3.58
C PRO A 98 17.62 1.97 -2.78
N LEU A 99 17.92 1.53 -1.55
CA LEU A 99 16.96 0.83 -0.70
C LEU A 99 15.69 1.65 -0.43
N ASN A 100 15.79 2.97 -0.34
CA ASN A 100 14.65 3.87 -0.15
C ASN A 100 13.73 3.99 -1.39
N HIS A 101 14.10 3.40 -2.52
CA HIS A 101 13.24 3.25 -3.70
C HIS A 101 12.53 1.90 -3.75
N ILE A 102 12.75 1.03 -2.75
CA ILE A 102 12.15 -0.30 -2.66
C ILE A 102 11.16 -0.30 -1.48
N ALA A 103 9.96 -0.79 -1.72
CA ALA A 103 8.94 -0.95 -0.70
C ALA A 103 8.32 -2.34 -0.77
N VAL A 104 8.07 -2.93 0.40
CA VAL A 104 7.32 -4.18 0.53
C VAL A 104 5.97 -3.88 1.18
N LEU A 105 4.89 -4.24 0.48
CA LEU A 105 3.52 -4.02 0.94
C LEU A 105 2.91 -5.36 1.38
N TYR A 106 2.21 -5.34 2.51
CA TYR A 106 1.56 -6.52 3.08
C TYR A 106 0.14 -6.18 3.57
N ARG A 107 -0.74 -7.20 3.60
CA ARG A 107 -2.16 -7.03 3.95
C ARG A 107 -2.42 -6.84 5.44
N ALA A 108 -1.68 -7.54 6.28
CA ALA A 108 -1.82 -7.55 7.73
C ALA A 108 -0.43 -7.47 8.36
N HIS A 109 -0.32 -6.80 9.51
CA HIS A 109 0.98 -6.46 10.08
C HIS A 109 1.80 -7.68 10.48
N TYR A 110 1.15 -8.76 10.92
CA TYR A 110 1.82 -10.00 11.29
C TYR A 110 2.55 -10.68 10.11
N HIS A 111 2.16 -10.42 8.85
CA HIS A 111 2.89 -10.93 7.68
C HIS A 111 4.29 -10.34 7.51
N SER A 112 4.63 -9.30 8.28
CA SER A 112 5.95 -8.68 8.20
C SER A 112 7.01 -9.38 9.06
N MET A 113 6.62 -10.28 9.97
CA MET A 113 7.51 -10.84 10.98
C MET A 113 8.68 -11.62 10.36
N GLU A 114 8.38 -12.60 9.51
CA GLU A 114 9.39 -13.45 8.86
C GLU A 114 10.32 -12.63 7.96
N LEU A 115 9.77 -11.63 7.26
CA LEU A 115 10.55 -10.72 6.44
C LEU A 115 11.50 -9.85 7.27
N GLN A 116 11.04 -9.30 8.41
CA GLN A 116 11.89 -8.51 9.29
C GLN A 116 13.07 -9.34 9.82
N MET A 117 12.79 -10.59 10.24
CA MET A 117 13.82 -11.51 10.71
C MET A 117 14.86 -11.77 9.61
N GLU A 118 14.41 -12.02 8.39
CA GLU A 118 15.30 -12.32 7.27
C GLU A 118 16.12 -11.10 6.82
N LEU A 119 15.51 -9.92 6.73
CA LEU A 119 16.22 -8.68 6.43
C LEU A 119 17.27 -8.37 7.50
N THR A 120 16.93 -8.57 8.78
CA THR A 120 17.86 -8.40 9.91
C THR A 120 19.02 -9.40 9.82
N ARG A 121 18.72 -10.69 9.56
CA ARG A 121 19.73 -11.75 9.41
C ARG A 121 20.74 -11.44 8.31
N ARG A 122 20.30 -10.78 7.23
CA ARG A 122 21.14 -10.36 6.10
C ARG A 122 21.75 -8.96 6.25
N ASN A 123 21.56 -8.29 7.39
CA ASN A 123 21.98 -6.90 7.62
C ASN A 123 21.45 -5.90 6.57
N ILE A 124 20.22 -6.10 6.08
CA ILE A 124 19.56 -5.18 5.14
C ILE A 124 18.80 -4.12 5.96
N PRO A 125 19.15 -2.82 5.86
CA PRO A 125 18.42 -1.76 6.54
C PRO A 125 16.98 -1.65 6.04
N PHE A 126 16.02 -1.54 6.96
CA PHE A 126 14.60 -1.34 6.62
C PHE A 126 13.90 -0.42 7.63
N GLU A 127 12.79 0.17 7.20
CA GLU A 127 11.89 0.93 8.06
C GLU A 127 10.48 0.32 7.99
N ILE A 128 9.82 0.16 9.13
CA ILE A 128 8.45 -0.35 9.19
C ILE A 128 7.49 0.81 9.39
N ARG A 129 6.65 1.05 8.37
CA ARG A 129 5.59 2.07 8.40
C ARG A 129 4.27 1.49 8.95
N SER A 130 4.33 0.83 10.10
CA SER A 130 3.19 0.33 10.90
C SER A 130 3.77 -0.38 12.11
N GLY A 131 3.26 -0.14 13.31
CA GLY A 131 3.80 -0.74 14.53
C GLY A 131 3.16 -0.14 15.76
N LEU A 132 3.64 -0.52 16.93
CA LEU A 132 3.19 0.06 18.18
C LEU A 132 3.56 1.55 18.16
N ARG A 133 2.55 2.42 18.04
CA ARG A 133 2.75 3.88 18.02
C ARG A 133 3.37 4.28 19.35
N PHE A 134 4.14 5.36 19.37
CA PHE A 134 4.79 5.85 20.59
C PHE A 134 3.83 5.90 21.80
N PHE A 135 2.65 6.51 21.64
CA PHE A 135 1.62 6.60 22.70
C PHE A 135 0.89 5.29 23.02
N GLU A 136 1.11 4.23 22.24
CA GLU A 136 0.53 2.91 22.49
C GLU A 136 1.41 2.05 23.41
N GLN A 137 2.67 2.43 23.61
CA GLN A 137 3.63 1.71 24.45
C GLN A 137 3.18 1.73 25.91
N ALA A 138 3.26 0.58 26.59
CA ALA A 138 2.73 0.41 27.94
C ALA A 138 3.24 1.50 28.91
N HIS A 139 4.56 1.72 28.95
CA HIS A 139 5.16 2.73 29.82
C HIS A 139 4.74 4.17 29.47
N ILE A 140 4.47 4.49 28.19
CA ILE A 140 3.95 5.80 27.79
C ILE A 140 2.48 5.94 28.21
N LYS A 141 1.68 4.88 28.05
CA LYS A 141 0.28 4.85 28.50
C LYS A 141 0.15 5.03 30.00
N ASP A 142 1.05 4.44 30.79
CA ASP A 142 1.05 4.59 32.24
C ASP A 142 1.20 6.06 32.63
N VAL A 143 2.23 6.74 32.10
CA VAL A 143 2.48 8.17 32.37
C VAL A 143 1.31 9.04 31.91
N VAL A 144 0.80 8.82 30.69
CA VAL A 144 -0.34 9.57 30.16
C VAL A 144 -1.60 9.37 30.99
N SER A 145 -1.80 8.19 31.57
CA SER A 145 -2.96 7.89 32.42
C SER A 145 -2.94 8.71 33.71
N PHE A 146 -1.78 8.81 34.38
CA PHE A 146 -1.63 9.68 35.56
C PHE A 146 -1.90 11.16 35.21
N LEU A 147 -1.36 11.66 34.10
CA LEU A 147 -1.60 13.04 33.66
C LEU A 147 -3.08 13.31 33.36
N ARG A 148 -3.79 12.36 32.74
CA ARG A 148 -5.22 12.49 32.43
C ARG A 148 -6.06 12.62 33.70
N VAL A 149 -5.81 11.80 34.71
CA VAL A 149 -6.52 11.87 36.00
C VAL A 149 -6.21 13.18 36.73
N MET A 150 -4.97 13.68 36.67
CA MET A 150 -4.63 14.97 37.30
C MET A 150 -5.35 16.16 36.66
N VAL A 151 -5.54 16.15 35.33
CA VAL A 151 -6.17 17.26 34.58
C VAL A 151 -7.69 17.15 34.57
N ASN A 152 -8.23 15.92 34.53
CA ASN A 152 -9.67 15.65 34.52
C ASN A 152 -9.96 14.44 35.45
N PRO A 153 -10.13 14.70 36.76
CA PRO A 153 -10.36 13.66 37.77
C PRO A 153 -11.62 12.82 37.54
#